data_AF-A0A4U8VXM1-F1
#
_entry.id   AF-A0A4U8VXM1-F1
#
_cell.length_a   1.000
_cell.length_b   1.000
_cell.length_c   1.000
_cell.angle_alpha   90.00
_cell.angle_beta   90.00
_cell.angle_gamma   90.00
#
_symmetry.space_group_name_H-M   'P 1'
#
loop_
_entity.id
_entity.type
_entity.pdbx_description
1 polymer ?
#
loop_
_entity_poly.entity_id
_entity_poly.type
_entity_poly.pdbx_seq_one_letter_code
_entity_poly.pdbx_strand_id
1 'polypeptide(L)'
;MTTLTVSPEAASSSEHPVAWPGLLVFQDKAKLLYDGAELNVPTFHGVVARKDYTDAHPEVVDAFLQAQLDATEFLWREPLEAARIVAEGSGLPQEVVYLYNGPGGTSFDTTLKPSLISAFKDDVRYLKSIGDFADLDIDAFVDDTRIRAAFAARGGRDYDSALADTTNQTTGSGTELWLDGQEATQPLTDATALLRAVKTARAQGETIRSAYIVDAELGTRWFADKAVWLRDGETYLPFTTAAAARRYQQAHPAAQPVSYDQAVSEVRS
;
A
#
# COMPACT_ATOMS: atom_id res chain seq x y z
N MET A 1 -7.11 -24.56 -16.42
CA MET A 1 -6.56 -23.99 -15.20
C MET A 1 -5.87 -22.71 -15.59
N THR A 2 -6.39 -21.60 -15.08
CA THR A 2 -5.88 -20.24 -15.28
C THR A 2 -5.03 -19.96 -14.06
N THR A 3 -3.74 -19.71 -14.21
CA THR A 3 -2.87 -19.38 -13.07
C THR A 3 -3.23 -17.99 -12.57
N LEU A 4 -3.60 -17.90 -11.28
CA LEU A 4 -3.76 -16.64 -10.55
C LEU A 4 -2.46 -16.36 -9.79
N THR A 5 -2.03 -15.11 -9.72
CA THR A 5 -0.95 -14.64 -8.83
C THR A 5 -1.45 -13.36 -8.19
N VAL A 6 -1.42 -13.29 -6.85
CA VAL A 6 -2.27 -12.38 -6.06
C VAL A 6 -1.43 -11.44 -5.19
N SER A 7 -1.60 -10.11 -5.33
CA SER A 7 -1.04 -9.10 -4.39
C SER A 7 -2.15 -8.35 -3.62
N PRO A 8 -2.08 -8.22 -2.28
CA PRO A 8 -3.18 -7.69 -1.43
C PRO A 8 -3.25 -6.14 -1.28
N GLU A 9 -4.47 -5.57 -1.17
CA GLU A 9 -4.78 -4.13 -0.94
C GLU A 9 -6.07 -3.86 -0.13
N ALA A 10 -6.41 -2.59 0.11
CA ALA A 10 -7.61 -2.10 0.81
C ALA A 10 -8.41 -1.10 -0.06
N ALA A 11 -9.75 -1.09 0.00
CA ALA A 11 -10.63 -0.40 -0.97
C ALA A 11 -11.50 0.72 -0.39
N SER A 12 -11.52 1.92 -1.00
CA SER A 12 -12.39 3.06 -0.63
C SER A 12 -13.14 3.68 -1.82
N SER A 13 -14.30 4.30 -1.53
CA SER A 13 -15.41 4.61 -2.43
C SER A 13 -15.19 5.80 -3.37
N SER A 14 -14.45 5.53 -4.44
CA SER A 14 -14.67 5.98 -5.83
C SER A 14 -13.81 5.03 -6.67
N GLU A 15 -14.45 4.06 -7.34
CA GLU A 15 -13.85 2.79 -7.79
C GLU A 15 -12.75 2.92 -8.86
N HIS A 16 -11.57 3.39 -8.47
CA HIS A 16 -10.35 3.30 -9.27
C HIS A 16 -9.20 2.83 -8.37
N PRO A 17 -8.63 1.65 -8.59
CA PRO A 17 -7.64 1.11 -7.68
C PRO A 17 -6.33 1.91 -7.66
N VAL A 18 -5.72 1.82 -6.47
CA VAL A 18 -4.40 2.26 -6.03
C VAL A 18 -4.17 3.77 -6.07
N ALA A 19 -3.72 4.37 -7.17
CA ALA A 19 -3.19 5.73 -7.10
C ALA A 19 -4.24 6.86 -7.04
N TRP A 20 -5.48 6.63 -7.45
CA TRP A 20 -6.40 7.73 -7.82
C TRP A 20 -6.96 8.54 -6.64
N PRO A 21 -7.45 7.95 -5.53
CA PRO A 21 -7.85 8.73 -4.37
C PRO A 21 -6.66 9.52 -3.79
N GLY A 22 -5.49 8.88 -3.69
CA GLY A 22 -4.24 9.52 -3.28
C GLY A 22 -3.83 10.66 -4.22
N LEU A 23 -3.98 10.48 -5.54
CA LEU A 23 -3.70 11.50 -6.55
C LEU A 23 -4.60 12.72 -6.40
N LEU A 24 -5.92 12.51 -6.24
CA LEU A 24 -6.86 13.62 -6.11
C LEU A 24 -6.61 14.41 -4.82
N VAL A 25 -6.25 13.74 -3.74
CA VAL A 25 -5.85 14.38 -2.48
C VAL A 25 -4.51 15.11 -2.64
N PHE A 26 -3.52 14.49 -3.29
CA PHE A 26 -2.22 15.09 -3.59
C PHE A 26 -2.35 16.37 -4.44
N GLN A 27 -3.30 16.38 -5.38
CA GLN A 27 -3.62 17.54 -6.22
C GLN A 27 -4.55 18.56 -5.56
N ASP A 28 -4.89 18.40 -4.27
CA ASP A 28 -5.82 19.25 -3.52
C ASP A 28 -7.23 19.35 -4.17
N LYS A 29 -7.64 18.31 -4.90
CA LYS A 29 -8.95 18.21 -5.58
C LYS A 29 -9.99 17.44 -4.79
N ALA A 30 -9.56 16.64 -3.81
CA ALA A 30 -10.42 15.82 -2.99
C ALA A 30 -9.90 15.69 -1.56
N LYS A 31 -10.76 15.13 -0.71
CA LYS A 31 -10.42 14.75 0.67
C LYS A 31 -10.88 13.31 0.89
N LEU A 32 -10.07 12.51 1.57
CA LEU A 32 -10.49 11.17 1.97
C LEU A 32 -11.54 11.25 3.08
N LEU A 33 -12.73 10.72 2.81
CA LEU A 33 -13.84 10.69 3.77
C LEU A 33 -13.96 9.35 4.50
N TYR A 34 -13.54 8.28 3.82
CA TYR A 34 -13.58 6.92 4.32
C TYR A 34 -12.31 6.20 3.89
N ASP A 35 -11.60 5.63 4.86
CA ASP A 35 -10.45 4.79 4.59
C ASP A 35 -10.91 3.36 4.34
N GLY A 36 -10.49 2.80 3.21
CA GLY A 36 -10.88 1.46 2.83
C GLY A 36 -10.40 0.37 3.76
N ALA A 37 -9.30 0.64 4.47
CA ALA A 37 -8.79 -0.27 5.48
C ALA A 37 -9.77 -0.46 6.65
N GLU A 38 -10.72 0.45 6.88
CA GLU A 38 -11.78 0.29 7.88
C GLU A 38 -12.68 -0.93 7.62
N LEU A 39 -12.80 -1.40 6.37
CA LEU A 39 -13.56 -2.61 6.04
C LEU A 39 -12.88 -3.88 6.56
N ASN A 40 -11.55 -3.85 6.73
CA ASN A 40 -10.74 -5.01 7.11
C ASN A 40 -11.01 -6.25 6.22
N VAL A 41 -11.30 -6.01 4.93
CA VAL A 41 -11.44 -7.03 3.90
C VAL A 41 -10.30 -6.83 2.92
N PRO A 42 -9.42 -7.82 2.74
CA PRO A 42 -8.32 -7.68 1.81
C PRO A 42 -8.86 -7.77 0.37
N THR A 43 -8.47 -6.83 -0.47
CA THR A 43 -8.64 -6.89 -1.91
C THR A 43 -7.36 -7.36 -2.57
N PHE A 44 -7.37 -7.66 -3.86
CA PHE A 44 -6.15 -8.02 -4.57
C PHE A 44 -6.20 -7.71 -6.05
N HIS A 45 -5.00 -7.59 -6.63
CA HIS A 45 -4.81 -7.68 -8.07
C HIS A 45 -4.29 -9.07 -8.44
N GLY A 46 -4.95 -9.69 -9.42
CA GLY A 46 -4.68 -11.03 -9.90
C GLY A 46 -4.17 -11.04 -11.34
N VAL A 47 -3.17 -11.86 -11.65
CA VAL A 47 -2.83 -12.18 -13.04
C VAL A 47 -3.74 -13.30 -13.54
N VAL A 48 -4.32 -13.18 -14.73
CA VAL A 48 -5.04 -14.27 -15.39
C VAL A 48 -4.54 -14.44 -16.82
N ALA A 49 -4.38 -15.70 -17.25
CA ALA A 49 -3.96 -16.04 -18.60
C ALA A 49 -4.92 -17.05 -19.24
N ARG A 50 -5.09 -16.98 -20.56
CA ARG A 50 -5.96 -17.92 -21.28
C ARG A 50 -5.37 -19.33 -21.24
N LYS A 51 -6.20 -20.31 -20.90
CA LYS A 51 -5.79 -21.72 -20.79
C LYS A 51 -5.13 -22.25 -22.06
N ASP A 52 -5.73 -22.01 -23.23
CA ASP A 52 -5.21 -22.50 -24.51
C ASP A 52 -3.81 -21.96 -24.80
N TYR A 53 -3.57 -20.68 -24.47
CA TYR A 53 -2.26 -20.06 -24.57
C TYR A 53 -1.26 -20.67 -23.57
N THR A 54 -1.64 -20.80 -22.30
CA THR A 54 -0.74 -21.35 -21.26
C THR A 54 -0.39 -22.81 -21.50
N ASP A 55 -1.29 -23.58 -22.12
CA ASP A 55 -1.06 -24.98 -22.50
C ASP A 55 -0.11 -25.08 -23.71
N ALA A 56 -0.24 -24.17 -24.68
CA ALA A 56 0.60 -24.13 -25.88
C ALA A 56 1.98 -23.50 -25.64
N HIS A 57 2.08 -22.58 -24.68
CA HIS A 57 3.28 -21.78 -24.36
C HIS A 57 3.64 -21.82 -22.86
N PRO A 58 3.88 -23.00 -22.27
CA PRO A 58 4.25 -23.11 -20.86
C PRO A 58 5.55 -22.34 -20.54
N GLU A 59 6.48 -22.25 -21.49
CA GLU A 59 7.73 -21.51 -21.35
C GLU A 59 7.52 -20.01 -21.12
N VAL A 60 6.47 -19.43 -21.72
CA VAL A 60 6.15 -18.01 -21.53
C VAL A 60 5.59 -17.77 -20.14
N VAL A 61 4.76 -18.68 -19.64
CA VAL A 61 4.20 -18.60 -18.28
C VAL A 61 5.33 -18.71 -17.25
N ASP A 62 6.23 -19.68 -17.42
CA ASP A 62 7.35 -19.86 -16.51
C ASP A 62 8.27 -18.62 -16.50
N ALA A 63 8.60 -18.08 -17.68
CA ALA A 63 9.39 -16.85 -17.80
C ALA A 63 8.69 -15.63 -17.19
N PHE A 64 7.37 -15.50 -17.38
CA PHE A 64 6.57 -14.42 -16.79
C PHE A 64 6.59 -14.48 -15.26
N LEU A 65 6.38 -15.66 -14.67
CA LEU A 65 6.39 -15.82 -13.21
C LEU A 65 7.77 -15.55 -12.62
N GLN A 66 8.84 -15.93 -13.31
CA GLN A 66 10.20 -15.52 -12.92
C GLN A 66 10.35 -14.00 -12.97
N ALA A 67 9.99 -13.35 -14.09
CA ALA A 67 10.07 -11.90 -14.19
C ALA A 67 9.24 -11.17 -13.12
N GLN A 68 8.06 -11.71 -12.76
CA GLN A 68 7.24 -11.16 -11.68
C GLN A 68 7.94 -11.25 -10.33
N LEU A 69 8.56 -12.39 -10.01
CA LEU A 69 9.33 -12.56 -8.78
C LEU A 69 10.55 -11.61 -8.73
N ASP A 70 11.24 -11.38 -9.85
CA ASP A 70 12.34 -10.41 -9.93
C ASP A 70 11.85 -8.98 -9.71
N ALA A 71 10.74 -8.60 -10.35
CA ALA A 71 10.15 -7.27 -10.18
C ALA A 71 9.69 -7.02 -8.75
N THR A 72 9.09 -8.03 -8.11
CA THR A 72 8.68 -7.96 -6.70
C THR A 72 9.87 -7.80 -5.77
N GLU A 73 10.95 -8.58 -5.94
CA GLU A 73 12.15 -8.44 -5.13
C GLU A 73 12.83 -7.07 -5.33
N PHE A 74 12.87 -6.59 -6.58
CA PHE A 74 13.38 -5.26 -6.90
C PHE A 74 12.57 -4.17 -6.19
N LEU A 75 11.24 -4.25 -6.21
CA LEU A 75 10.38 -3.29 -5.51
C LEU A 75 10.64 -3.27 -4.00
N TRP A 76 10.80 -4.43 -3.37
CA TRP A 76 11.06 -4.50 -1.93
C TRP A 76 12.38 -3.86 -1.52
N ARG A 77 13.40 -3.99 -2.38
CA ARG A 77 14.77 -3.51 -2.14
C ARG A 77 14.96 -2.05 -2.53
N GLU A 78 14.37 -1.64 -3.65
CA GLU A 78 14.57 -0.33 -4.29
C GLU A 78 13.20 0.37 -4.51
N PRO A 79 12.36 0.55 -3.47
CA PRO A 79 10.97 0.98 -3.66
C PRO A 79 10.82 2.37 -4.28
N LEU A 80 11.76 3.29 -3.99
CA LEU A 80 11.72 4.65 -4.52
C LEU A 80 12.05 4.68 -6.02
N GLU A 81 13.01 3.85 -6.45
CA GLU A 81 13.36 3.67 -7.86
C GLU A 81 12.27 2.90 -8.61
N ALA A 82 11.70 1.86 -8.01
CA ALA A 82 10.53 1.18 -8.56
C ALA A 82 9.36 2.15 -8.76
N ALA A 83 9.12 3.06 -7.81
CA ALA A 83 8.11 4.11 -7.95
C ALA A 83 8.44 5.10 -9.07
N ARG A 84 9.72 5.42 -9.31
CA ARG A 84 10.15 6.26 -10.44
C ARG A 84 9.81 5.61 -11.78
N ILE A 85 10.16 4.33 -11.96
CA ILE A 85 9.89 3.58 -13.19
C ILE A 85 8.39 3.53 -13.48
N VAL A 86 7.57 3.25 -12.46
CA VAL A 86 6.10 3.22 -12.59
C VAL A 86 5.54 4.61 -12.89
N ALA A 87 6.06 5.67 -12.25
CA ALA A 87 5.66 7.04 -12.52
C ALA A 87 5.92 7.44 -13.98
N GLU A 88 7.09 7.09 -14.52
CA GLU A 88 7.45 7.35 -15.92
C GLU A 88 6.55 6.59 -16.90
N GLY A 89 6.22 5.33 -16.61
CA GLY A 89 5.36 4.51 -17.45
C GLY A 89 3.86 4.89 -17.40
N SER A 90 3.40 5.42 -16.26
CA SER A 90 1.98 5.74 -16.02
C SER A 90 1.62 7.21 -16.20
N GLY A 91 2.61 8.11 -16.13
CA GLY A 91 2.39 9.56 -16.09
C GLY A 91 1.87 10.08 -14.74
N LEU A 92 1.85 9.24 -13.69
CA LEU A 92 1.50 9.64 -12.33
C LEU A 92 2.68 10.34 -11.64
N PRO A 93 2.44 11.26 -10.68
CA PRO A 93 3.50 11.78 -9.83
C PRO A 93 4.17 10.66 -9.03
N GLN A 94 5.50 10.67 -8.95
CA GLN A 94 6.28 9.66 -8.24
C GLN A 94 5.92 9.63 -6.74
N GLU A 95 5.56 10.76 -6.16
CA GLU A 95 5.11 10.89 -4.77
C GLU A 95 3.85 10.08 -4.50
N VAL A 96 2.94 10.07 -5.49
CA VAL A 96 1.69 9.30 -5.40
C VAL A 96 1.96 7.82 -5.62
N VAL A 97 2.84 7.45 -6.55
CA VAL A 97 3.21 6.04 -6.73
C VAL A 97 3.94 5.51 -5.48
N TYR A 98 4.87 6.29 -4.93
CA TYR A 98 5.64 5.92 -3.75
C TYR A 98 4.81 5.85 -2.47
N LEU A 99 3.67 6.57 -2.40
CA LEU A 99 2.69 6.37 -1.32
C LEU A 99 2.25 4.90 -1.22
N TYR A 100 2.07 4.22 -2.35
CA TYR A 100 1.59 2.83 -2.40
C TYR A 100 2.72 1.81 -2.49
N ASN A 101 3.76 2.07 -3.27
CA ASN A 101 4.86 1.11 -3.45
C ASN A 101 5.97 1.24 -2.40
N GLY A 102 5.96 2.31 -1.61
CA GLY A 102 6.93 2.55 -0.55
C GLY A 102 6.67 1.71 0.71
N PRO A 103 7.64 1.73 1.66
CA PRO A 103 7.50 1.04 2.95
C PRO A 103 6.18 1.36 3.66
N GLY A 104 5.47 0.38 4.21
CA GLY A 104 4.16 0.62 4.86
C GLY A 104 3.00 0.94 3.90
N GLY A 105 3.23 0.91 2.58
CA GLY A 105 2.18 0.95 1.56
C GLY A 105 1.61 -0.44 1.25
N THR A 106 1.16 -0.64 0.01
CA THR A 106 0.69 -1.91 -0.54
C THR A 106 1.75 -3.01 -0.38
N SER A 107 1.32 -4.22 -0.06
CA SER A 107 2.20 -5.39 -0.07
C SER A 107 2.18 -6.06 -1.44
N PHE A 108 3.36 -6.20 -2.04
CA PHE A 108 3.53 -6.92 -3.30
C PHE A 108 3.89 -8.37 -2.98
N ASP A 109 2.88 -9.20 -2.80
CA ASP A 109 3.02 -10.64 -2.58
C ASP A 109 2.64 -11.39 -3.86
N THR A 110 3.26 -12.54 -4.12
CA THR A 110 2.97 -13.40 -5.27
C THR A 110 2.31 -14.72 -4.87
N THR A 111 2.14 -14.96 -3.56
CA THR A 111 1.56 -16.18 -3.01
C THR A 111 0.04 -16.10 -2.92
N LEU A 112 -0.62 -17.24 -3.12
CA LEU A 112 -2.09 -17.32 -3.04
C LEU A 112 -2.54 -17.43 -1.58
N LYS A 113 -2.52 -16.31 -0.85
CA LYS A 113 -2.87 -16.27 0.57
C LYS A 113 -4.29 -16.82 0.81
N PRO A 114 -4.50 -17.66 1.85
CA PRO A 114 -5.83 -18.17 2.18
C PRO A 114 -6.86 -17.07 2.45
N SER A 115 -6.45 -15.95 3.05
CA SER A 115 -7.32 -14.79 3.28
C SER A 115 -7.82 -14.16 1.98
N LEU A 116 -7.00 -14.12 0.94
CA LEU A 116 -7.35 -13.56 -0.37
C LEU A 116 -8.27 -14.51 -1.15
N ILE A 117 -8.04 -15.81 -1.05
CA ILE A 117 -8.96 -16.81 -1.61
C ILE A 117 -10.31 -16.77 -0.89
N SER A 118 -10.32 -16.57 0.43
CA SER A 118 -11.57 -16.40 1.19
C SER A 118 -12.32 -15.15 0.77
N ALA A 119 -11.63 -14.00 0.66
CA ALA A 119 -12.24 -12.76 0.17
C ALA A 119 -12.81 -12.95 -1.24
N PHE A 120 -12.08 -13.61 -2.14
CA PHE A 120 -12.57 -13.91 -3.49
C PHE A 120 -13.86 -14.74 -3.49
N LYS A 121 -13.98 -15.72 -2.58
CA LYS A 121 -15.21 -16.51 -2.41
C LYS A 121 -16.39 -15.65 -1.96
N ASP A 122 -16.14 -14.71 -1.07
CA ASP A 122 -17.17 -13.77 -0.60
C ASP A 122 -17.56 -12.77 -1.70
N ASP A 123 -16.59 -12.28 -2.49
CA ASP A 123 -16.84 -11.41 -3.64
C ASP A 123 -17.71 -12.09 -4.69
N VAL A 124 -17.40 -13.34 -5.07
CA VAL A 124 -18.23 -14.11 -6.02
C VAL A 124 -19.64 -14.33 -5.47
N ARG A 125 -19.79 -14.58 -4.16
CA ARG A 125 -21.12 -14.69 -3.53
C ARG A 125 -21.88 -13.37 -3.60
N TYR A 126 -21.21 -12.25 -3.32
CA TYR A 126 -21.80 -10.92 -3.40
C TYR A 126 -22.22 -10.58 -4.83
N LEU A 127 -21.37 -10.82 -5.83
CA LEU A 127 -21.66 -10.58 -7.25
C LEU A 127 -22.89 -11.39 -7.72
N LYS A 128 -23.01 -12.66 -7.31
CA LYS A 128 -24.22 -13.47 -7.56
C LYS A 128 -25.47 -12.90 -6.89
N SER A 129 -25.34 -12.19 -5.78
CA SER A 129 -26.51 -11.61 -5.09
C SER A 129 -27.06 -10.36 -5.76
N ILE A 130 -26.25 -9.64 -6.54
CA ILE A 130 -26.62 -8.36 -7.16
C ILE A 130 -26.91 -8.43 -8.66
N GLY A 131 -26.74 -9.59 -9.30
CA GLY A 131 -26.98 -9.71 -10.74
C GLY A 131 -26.77 -11.11 -11.29
N ASP A 132 -26.79 -11.21 -12.62
CA ASP A 132 -26.51 -12.45 -13.33
C ASP A 132 -24.99 -12.67 -13.41
N PHE A 133 -24.50 -13.65 -12.66
CA PHE A 133 -23.09 -13.99 -12.58
C PHE A 133 -22.93 -15.48 -12.88
N ALA A 134 -22.11 -15.80 -13.89
CA ALA A 134 -21.86 -17.17 -14.30
C ALA A 134 -21.28 -17.99 -13.13
N ASP A 135 -21.64 -19.26 -13.05
CA ASP A 135 -21.05 -20.15 -12.06
C ASP A 135 -19.53 -20.26 -12.27
N LEU A 136 -18.78 -19.98 -11.21
CA LEU A 136 -17.34 -20.13 -11.14
C LEU A 136 -17.00 -21.17 -10.07
N ASP A 137 -16.35 -22.25 -10.49
CA ASP A 137 -15.68 -23.17 -9.57
C ASP A 137 -14.35 -22.53 -9.13
N ILE A 138 -14.37 -21.89 -7.97
CA ILE A 138 -13.22 -21.18 -7.43
C ILE A 138 -12.10 -22.14 -7.07
N ASP A 139 -12.43 -23.33 -6.56
CA ASP A 139 -11.42 -24.31 -6.14
C ASP A 139 -10.68 -24.90 -7.36
N ALA A 140 -11.36 -25.03 -8.51
CA ALA A 140 -10.71 -25.37 -9.77
C ALA A 140 -10.01 -24.19 -10.46
N PHE A 141 -10.39 -22.95 -10.13
CA PHE A 141 -9.81 -21.74 -10.69
C PHE A 141 -8.50 -21.35 -10.00
N VAL A 142 -8.41 -21.53 -8.68
CA VAL A 142 -7.20 -21.23 -7.90
C VAL A 142 -6.18 -22.35 -8.07
N ASP A 143 -5.03 -22.04 -8.68
CA ASP A 143 -3.96 -23.00 -8.97
C ASP A 143 -2.60 -22.38 -8.67
N ASP A 144 -1.95 -22.86 -7.60
CA ASP A 144 -0.61 -22.42 -7.19
C ASP A 144 0.54 -23.26 -7.78
N THR A 145 0.25 -24.28 -8.61
CA THR A 145 1.25 -25.25 -9.10
C THR A 145 2.40 -24.55 -9.82
N ARG A 146 2.08 -23.58 -10.69
CA ARG A 146 3.08 -22.87 -11.51
C ARG A 146 3.92 -21.89 -10.69
N ILE A 147 3.30 -21.14 -9.78
CA ILE A 147 4.06 -20.22 -8.92
C ILE A 147 4.94 -20.99 -7.93
N ARG A 148 4.47 -22.13 -7.37
CA ARG A 148 5.31 -23.03 -6.56
C ARG A 148 6.52 -23.53 -7.32
N ALA A 149 6.33 -23.96 -8.58
CA ALA A 149 7.43 -24.38 -9.43
C ALA A 149 8.43 -23.23 -9.70
N ALA A 150 7.94 -22.00 -9.90
CA ALA A 150 8.78 -20.83 -10.08
C ALA A 150 9.64 -20.52 -8.84
N PHE A 151 9.06 -20.61 -7.64
CA PHE A 151 9.80 -20.50 -6.37
C PHE A 151 10.88 -21.59 -6.25
N ALA A 152 10.52 -22.85 -6.51
CA ALA A 152 11.45 -23.97 -6.44
C ALA A 152 12.64 -23.83 -7.41
N ALA A 153 12.39 -23.32 -8.63
CA ALA A 153 13.43 -23.10 -9.63
C ALA A 153 14.47 -22.03 -9.24
N ARG A 154 14.09 -21.05 -8.40
CA ARG A 154 15.02 -20.00 -7.92
C ARG A 154 15.98 -20.49 -6.85
N GLY A 155 15.61 -21.51 -6.09
CA GLY A 155 16.39 -21.97 -4.92
C GLY A 155 16.53 -20.92 -3.80
N GLY A 156 15.70 -19.87 -3.82
CA GLY A 156 15.71 -18.77 -2.86
C GLY A 156 14.73 -18.98 -1.71
N ARG A 157 13.85 -18.01 -1.47
CA ARG A 157 12.75 -18.14 -0.49
C ARG A 157 11.85 -19.31 -0.91
N ASP A 158 11.46 -20.15 0.04
CA ASP A 158 10.50 -21.24 -0.16
C ASP A 158 9.06 -20.69 -0.26
N TYR A 159 8.22 -21.31 -1.09
CA TYR A 159 6.84 -20.83 -1.30
C TYR A 159 5.99 -20.93 -0.03
N ASP A 160 6.09 -22.01 0.74
CA ASP A 160 5.26 -22.17 1.95
C ASP A 160 5.71 -21.21 3.05
N SER A 161 7.02 -20.96 3.15
CA SER A 161 7.55 -19.88 4.00
C SER A 161 7.03 -18.50 3.56
N ALA A 162 7.07 -18.20 2.25
CA ALA A 162 6.52 -16.96 1.70
C ALA A 162 5.00 -16.85 1.93
N LEU A 163 4.26 -17.95 1.79
CA LEU A 163 2.81 -18.01 2.01
C LEU A 163 2.45 -17.71 3.47
N ALA A 164 3.24 -18.23 4.42
CA ALA A 164 3.04 -18.00 5.85
C ALA A 164 3.42 -16.58 6.31
N ASP A 165 4.33 -15.91 5.59
CA ASP A 165 4.74 -14.55 5.90
C ASP A 165 3.66 -13.54 5.50
N THR A 166 3.09 -12.83 6.46
CA THR A 166 2.06 -11.80 6.25
C THR A 166 2.60 -10.38 6.34
N THR A 167 3.91 -10.22 6.51
CA THR A 167 4.54 -8.91 6.68
C THR A 167 4.79 -8.25 5.32
N ASN A 168 4.65 -6.92 5.25
CA ASN A 168 5.07 -6.17 4.07
C ASN A 168 6.62 -6.17 4.02
N GLN A 169 7.18 -6.74 2.95
CA GLN A 169 8.62 -6.91 2.78
C GLN A 169 9.34 -5.64 2.33
N THR A 170 8.59 -4.60 1.95
CA THR A 170 9.17 -3.34 1.49
C THR A 170 9.94 -2.66 2.62
N THR A 171 11.23 -2.43 2.42
CA THR A 171 12.16 -2.05 3.50
C THR A 171 11.95 -0.62 4.00
N GLY A 172 11.50 -0.44 5.24
CA GLY A 172 11.47 0.88 5.90
C GLY A 172 10.36 0.99 6.95
N SER A 173 10.26 2.14 7.62
CA SER A 173 9.28 2.39 8.69
C SER A 173 7.91 2.87 8.18
N GLY A 174 7.82 3.25 6.91
CA GLY A 174 6.66 3.90 6.28
C GLY A 174 6.43 5.36 6.68
N THR A 175 7.09 5.83 7.75
CA THR A 175 7.18 7.25 8.06
C THR A 175 8.46 7.82 7.50
N GLU A 176 8.36 8.71 6.52
CA GLU A 176 9.51 9.15 5.73
C GLU A 176 9.40 10.62 5.31
N LEU A 177 10.52 11.35 5.34
CA LEU A 177 10.65 12.68 4.77
C LEU A 177 11.41 12.59 3.45
N TRP A 178 10.87 13.20 2.40
CA TRP A 178 11.54 13.33 1.12
C TRP A 178 11.76 14.80 0.78
N LEU A 179 13.02 15.20 0.70
CA LEU A 179 13.42 16.54 0.33
C LEU A 179 13.64 16.63 -1.19
N ASP A 180 13.38 17.80 -1.75
CA ASP A 180 13.58 18.06 -3.17
C ASP A 180 15.06 17.93 -3.55
N GLY A 181 15.32 17.36 -4.72
CA GLY A 181 16.68 17.04 -5.19
C GLY A 181 17.39 15.88 -4.51
N GLN A 182 16.79 15.20 -3.52
CA GLN A 182 17.37 14.00 -2.90
C GLN A 182 16.96 12.71 -3.61
N GLU A 183 17.94 11.82 -3.79
CA GLU A 183 17.75 10.49 -4.41
C GLU A 183 17.20 9.44 -3.44
N ALA A 184 17.13 9.76 -2.15
CA ALA A 184 16.60 8.87 -1.11
C ALA A 184 15.66 9.62 -0.16
N THR A 185 14.74 8.87 0.44
CA THR A 185 13.95 9.33 1.58
C THR A 185 14.74 9.21 2.88
N GLN A 186 14.46 10.10 3.82
CA GLN A 186 14.89 9.97 5.20
C GLN A 186 13.83 9.16 5.96
N PRO A 187 14.14 7.97 6.49
CA PRO A 187 13.21 7.23 7.35
C PRO A 187 13.19 7.82 8.77
N LEU A 188 12.01 7.88 9.38
CA LEU A 188 11.80 8.35 10.74
C LEU A 188 11.12 7.27 11.59
N THR A 189 11.32 7.34 12.90
CA THR A 189 10.80 6.35 13.85
C THR A 189 9.30 6.43 14.05
N ASP A 190 8.73 7.63 13.98
CA ASP A 190 7.33 7.91 14.26
C ASP A 190 6.91 9.29 13.73
N ALA A 191 5.61 9.58 13.83
CA ALA A 191 5.02 10.82 13.37
C ALA A 191 5.56 12.08 14.08
N THR A 192 5.96 11.98 15.36
CA THR A 192 6.53 13.11 16.10
C THR A 192 7.94 13.41 15.63
N ALA A 193 8.76 12.37 15.38
CA ALA A 193 10.08 12.50 14.77
C ALA A 193 10.00 13.11 13.36
N LEU A 194 8.99 12.75 12.56
CA LEU A 194 8.74 13.38 11.26
C LEU A 194 8.46 14.88 11.39
N LEU A 195 7.58 15.29 12.31
CA LEU A 195 7.30 16.72 12.52
C LEU A 195 8.56 17.49 12.89
N ARG A 196 9.45 16.92 13.72
CA ARG A 196 10.76 17.53 14.05
C ARG A 196 11.66 17.64 12.82
N ALA A 197 11.74 16.59 12.00
CA ALA A 197 12.55 16.60 10.78
C ALA A 197 12.04 17.67 9.79
N VAL A 198 10.72 17.75 9.59
CA VAL A 198 10.05 18.78 8.79
C VAL A 198 10.35 20.19 9.32
N LYS A 199 10.29 20.38 10.64
CA LYS A 199 10.62 21.66 11.29
C LYS A 199 12.07 22.08 11.01
N THR A 200 13.01 21.14 11.13
CA THR A 200 14.44 21.37 10.86
C THR A 200 14.68 21.72 9.39
N ALA A 201 14.13 20.95 8.46
CA ALA A 201 14.25 21.19 7.02
C ALA A 201 13.72 22.58 6.63
N ARG A 202 12.54 22.95 7.13
CA ARG A 202 11.95 24.29 6.93
C ARG A 202 12.85 25.40 7.47
N ALA A 203 13.45 25.23 8.64
CA ALA A 203 14.36 26.22 9.24
C ALA A 203 15.68 26.37 8.45
N GLN A 204 16.10 25.31 7.76
CA GLN A 204 17.28 25.30 6.88
C GLN A 204 16.99 25.83 5.47
N GLY A 205 15.73 26.14 5.16
CA GLY A 205 15.32 26.61 3.83
C GLY A 205 15.24 25.50 2.79
N GLU A 206 15.20 24.23 3.22
CA GLU A 206 15.05 23.08 2.34
C GLU A 206 13.60 22.99 1.83
N THR A 207 13.46 22.55 0.58
CA THR A 207 12.13 22.30 -0.01
C THR A 207 11.74 20.85 0.26
N ILE A 208 10.59 20.66 0.92
CA ILE A 208 10.03 19.32 1.15
C ILE A 208 9.29 18.90 -0.12
N ARG A 209 9.73 17.79 -0.71
CA ARG A 209 9.08 17.18 -1.87
C ARG A 209 7.83 16.41 -1.46
N SER A 210 7.93 15.60 -0.41
CA SER A 210 6.79 14.91 0.22
C SER A 210 7.15 14.46 1.63
N ALA A 211 6.16 14.27 2.48
CA ALA A 211 6.32 13.68 3.80
C ALA A 211 5.21 12.65 4.02
N TYR A 212 5.59 11.46 4.46
CA TYR A 212 4.69 10.33 4.64
C TYR A 212 4.64 9.92 6.11
N ILE A 213 3.44 9.56 6.56
CA ILE A 213 3.18 9.03 7.90
C ILE A 213 2.45 7.70 7.81
N VAL A 214 2.36 7.01 8.94
CA VAL A 214 1.49 5.86 9.14
C VAL A 214 0.33 6.29 10.04
N ASP A 215 -0.90 6.05 9.59
CA ASP A 215 -2.14 6.33 10.33
C ASP A 215 -2.14 5.64 11.71
N ALA A 216 -2.58 6.37 12.74
CA ALA A 216 -2.52 5.91 14.13
C ALA A 216 -3.59 4.86 14.50
N GLU A 217 -4.65 4.69 13.70
CA GLU A 217 -5.73 3.74 13.95
C GLU A 217 -5.55 2.45 13.12
N LEU A 218 -5.32 2.59 11.81
CA LEU A 218 -5.34 1.53 10.81
C LEU A 218 -3.94 1.14 10.32
N GLY A 219 -2.91 1.95 10.58
CA GLY A 219 -1.55 1.66 10.15
C GLY A 219 -1.33 1.86 8.64
N THR A 220 -2.24 2.53 7.94
CA THR A 220 -2.13 2.84 6.50
C THR A 220 -1.19 4.02 6.27
N ARG A 221 -0.29 3.91 5.29
CA ARG A 221 0.57 5.04 4.89
C ARG A 221 -0.24 6.17 4.25
N TRP A 222 0.08 7.42 4.60
CA TRP A 222 -0.58 8.61 4.05
C TRP A 222 0.37 9.82 3.94
N PHE A 223 -0.07 10.86 3.21
CA PHE A 223 0.63 12.14 3.16
C PHE A 223 0.46 12.92 4.47
N ALA A 224 1.57 13.34 5.07
CA ALA A 224 1.60 14.01 6.37
C ALA A 224 0.85 15.35 6.37
N ASP A 225 0.97 16.13 5.29
CA ASP A 225 0.30 17.42 5.14
C ASP A 225 -1.20 17.29 4.82
N LYS A 226 -1.65 16.11 4.43
CA LYS A 226 -3.07 15.81 4.14
C LYS A 226 -3.77 15.04 5.27
N ALA A 227 -3.04 14.65 6.30
CA ALA A 227 -3.57 13.95 7.47
C ALA A 227 -4.32 14.89 8.42
N VAL A 228 -5.23 14.32 9.22
CA VAL A 228 -5.84 14.97 10.37
C VAL A 228 -4.96 14.71 11.59
N TRP A 229 -4.51 15.76 12.25
CA TRP A 229 -3.59 15.64 13.38
C TRP A 229 -4.28 15.89 14.71
N LEU A 230 -3.98 15.04 15.69
CA LEU A 230 -4.28 15.27 17.09
C LEU A 230 -2.98 15.37 17.90
N ARG A 231 -3.00 16.19 18.95
CA ARG A 231 -1.98 16.24 19.99
C ARG A 231 -2.56 15.69 21.29
N ASP A 232 -2.00 14.60 21.79
CA ASP A 232 -2.31 14.04 23.10
C ASP A 232 -1.06 14.11 23.99
N GLY A 233 -1.04 15.06 24.92
CA GLY A 233 0.15 15.42 25.69
C GLY A 233 1.28 15.93 24.79
N GLU A 234 2.39 15.18 24.74
CA GLU A 234 3.57 15.46 23.90
C GLU A 234 3.58 14.66 22.59
N THR A 235 2.63 13.75 22.40
CA THR A 235 2.54 12.88 21.22
C THR A 235 1.65 13.50 20.16
N TYR A 236 2.10 13.47 18.92
CA TYR A 236 1.31 13.83 17.75
C TYR A 236 0.87 12.58 17.00
N LEU A 237 -0.44 12.48 16.73
CA LEU A 237 -1.09 11.32 16.13
C LEU A 237 -1.74 11.73 14.81
N PRO A 238 -1.31 11.17 13.67
CA PRO A 238 -1.93 11.40 12.38
C PRO A 238 -3.07 10.41 12.13
N PHE A 239 -4.13 10.89 11.49
CA PHE A 239 -5.26 10.10 11.04
C PHE A 239 -5.58 10.41 9.57
N THR A 240 -5.84 9.39 8.74
CA THR A 240 -6.18 9.55 7.33
C THR A 240 -7.55 10.24 7.17
N THR A 241 -8.47 10.01 8.11
CA THR A 241 -9.82 10.58 8.09
C THR A 241 -10.19 11.35 9.35
N ALA A 242 -11.11 12.31 9.20
CA ALA A 242 -11.67 13.02 10.34
C ALA A 242 -12.57 12.11 11.21
N ALA A 243 -13.10 11.01 10.66
CA ALA A 243 -13.89 10.06 11.43
C ALA A 243 -13.00 9.28 12.41
N ALA A 244 -11.85 8.78 11.94
CA ALA A 244 -10.84 8.12 12.76
C ALA A 244 -10.35 9.02 13.91
N ALA A 245 -9.96 10.26 13.61
CA ALA A 245 -9.55 11.22 14.63
C ALA A 245 -10.66 11.45 15.68
N ARG A 246 -11.93 11.58 15.27
CA ARG A 246 -13.04 11.74 16.22
C ARG A 246 -13.26 10.51 17.10
N ARG A 247 -13.13 9.29 16.56
CA ARG A 247 -13.18 8.05 17.34
C ARG A 247 -12.10 8.05 18.43
N TYR A 248 -10.88 8.43 18.07
CA TYR A 248 -9.78 8.57 19.03
C TYR A 248 -10.11 9.60 20.13
N GLN A 249 -10.57 10.81 19.76
CA GLN A 249 -10.90 11.86 20.74
C GLN A 249 -12.03 11.47 21.70
N GLN A 250 -12.99 10.65 21.28
CA GLN A 250 -14.04 10.15 22.16
C GLN A 250 -13.49 9.26 23.27
N ALA A 251 -12.47 8.46 22.96
CA ALA A 251 -11.74 7.64 23.94
C ALA A 251 -10.67 8.44 24.71
N HIS A 252 -10.17 9.53 24.12
CA HIS A 252 -9.10 10.39 24.65
C HIS A 252 -9.52 11.86 24.69
N PRO A 253 -10.36 12.30 25.65
CA PRO A 253 -10.91 13.66 25.67
C PRO A 253 -9.87 14.78 25.83
N ALA A 254 -8.66 14.44 26.28
CA ALA A 254 -7.54 15.38 26.37
C ALA A 254 -6.91 15.69 25.00
N ALA A 255 -7.07 14.82 24.01
CA ALA A 255 -6.49 14.96 22.69
C ALA A 255 -7.08 16.15 21.92
N GLN A 256 -6.23 17.09 21.55
CA GLN A 256 -6.63 18.34 20.88
C GLN A 256 -6.35 18.25 19.38
N PRO A 257 -7.27 18.71 18.51
CA PRO A 257 -6.98 18.82 17.10
C PRO A 257 -5.94 19.92 16.87
N VAL A 258 -4.96 19.64 16.02
CA VAL A 258 -3.95 20.61 15.60
C VAL A 258 -3.84 20.57 14.07
N SER A 259 -3.58 21.72 13.44
CA SER A 259 -3.20 21.70 12.02
C SER A 259 -1.79 21.12 11.85
N TYR A 260 -1.47 20.65 10.65
CA TYR A 260 -0.13 20.17 10.34
C TYR A 260 0.94 21.24 10.61
N ASP A 261 0.72 22.49 10.18
CA ASP A 261 1.68 23.57 10.42
C ASP A 261 1.82 23.95 11.91
N GLN A 262 0.73 23.90 12.68
CA GLN A 262 0.82 24.06 14.13
C GLN A 262 1.62 22.92 14.76
N ALA A 263 1.36 21.67 14.36
CA ALA A 263 2.10 20.51 14.85
C ALA A 263 3.61 20.62 14.56
N VAL A 264 3.99 21.01 13.34
CA VAL A 264 5.38 21.29 12.95
C VAL A 264 5.98 22.43 13.77
N SER A 265 5.23 23.50 14.04
CA SER A 265 5.73 24.63 14.82
C SER A 265 5.91 24.31 16.31
N GLU A 266 4.94 23.61 16.91
CA GLU A 266 4.86 23.34 18.35
C GLU A 266 5.67 22.11 18.78
N VAL A 267 6.02 21.20 17.86
CA VAL A 267 6.86 20.05 18.20
C VAL A 267 8.19 20.53 18.78
N ARG A 268 8.51 20.01 19.96
CA ARG A 268 9.77 20.29 20.63
C ARG A 268 10.89 19.56 19.91
N SER A 269 12.02 20.23 19.73
CA SER A 269 13.27 19.67 19.21
C SER A 269 13.74 18.50 20.06
#